data_AF-A0A1Q4R9F1-F1
#
_entry.id   AF-A0A1Q4R9F1-F1
#
_cell.length_a   1.000
_cell.length_b   1.000
_cell.length_c   1.000
_cell.angle_alpha   90.00
_cell.angle_beta   90.00
_cell.angle_gamma   90.00
#
_symmetry.space_group_name_H-M   'P 1'
#
loop_
_entity.id
_entity.type
_entity.pdbx_description
1 polymer ?
#
loop_
_entity_poly.entity_id
_entity_poly.type
_entity_poly.pdbx_seq_one_letter_code
_entity_poly.pdbx_strand_id
1 'polypeptide(L)'
;MVGSLTLLVAIIGVPRTAEAIESQVCYIVADTGGGNGGDDLLLKVDSEATPPRNFVQVGTGTGTNSIEAAAAQPGTNLLFAADQDGTNNGRLGIIDLTTGVFTARPQVMGSGDGARDTITFRDPDGLTFDPASGTLYASIRIGDSSAPPDVLIQLDPVTGAHIPGAFGTDINGNPIDYIEIEVQGGRNDIDGIAFAPSVVLGGAQPNTLYGVANQGAGDPQILVEIDPTTGNTTIVGNIPLPDVEDLAFDIPGQLYASTGRDGKLFDLSISGSTISAEEGLTPGIGRDYESSGCYLEPPVDLSLLKAADNLTPNQNEVVEFTLTLANDQTDFVYHDANDVEVEDVLPTGLTFVAFTNIPSGSTASENNGTITWSVDEVLLGQSQELRFTARATGVGTIINSAEVIDLREFDLDSTPNNNRPSEDDQDSVTLTVTTATGTNPEVILVKRITAINGTPTVTVDPNTTPELEDNDAEWPSNFLEGAVSAPVMPSDIVDYTIYFLNTGDGAAENLTICDILQSELTFIPDAYNAFSADADAGVGSGTDLGIRLDDGATTKYLSALSLDSDRGRFIEPATNLDPECDPTDTSPIDYSNAENTVVVDVTGSDSGQNPNIAPGTAGLVRFRVRVD
;
A
#
# COMPACT_ATOMS: atom_id res chain seq x y z
N MET A 1 60.12 5.76 -12.39
CA MET A 1 59.27 5.48 -11.22
C MET A 1 57.91 6.10 -11.48
N VAL A 2 56.97 5.30 -12.00
CA VAL A 2 55.54 5.57 -11.91
C VAL A 2 54.94 4.19 -11.64
N GLY A 3 54.62 3.92 -10.38
CA GLY A 3 53.99 2.68 -9.97
C GLY A 3 52.50 2.77 -10.24
N SER A 4 52.00 1.91 -11.12
CA SER A 4 50.57 1.69 -11.29
C SER A 4 50.06 0.88 -10.11
N LEU A 5 49.17 1.47 -9.33
CA LEU A 5 48.48 0.81 -8.23
C LEU A 5 47.36 -0.04 -8.84
N THR A 6 47.60 -1.35 -8.98
CA THR A 6 46.57 -2.32 -9.37
C THR A 6 45.61 -2.47 -8.19
N LEU A 7 44.38 -2.01 -8.36
CA LEU A 7 43.31 -2.23 -7.40
C LEU A 7 42.91 -3.71 -7.45
N LEU A 8 43.34 -4.48 -6.45
CA LEU A 8 42.89 -5.84 -6.22
C LEU A 8 41.45 -5.73 -5.68
N VAL A 9 40.45 -5.92 -6.55
CA VAL A 9 39.08 -6.14 -6.11
C VAL A 9 39.04 -7.56 -5.53
N ALA A 10 39.14 -7.67 -4.22
CA ALA A 10 38.68 -8.85 -3.52
C ALA A 10 37.17 -8.90 -3.74
N ILE A 11 36.69 -9.89 -4.49
CA ILE A 11 35.28 -10.25 -4.54
C ILE A 11 34.97 -10.84 -3.16
N ILE A 12 34.62 -9.96 -2.24
CA ILE A 12 33.93 -10.33 -1.01
C ILE A 12 32.52 -10.69 -1.47
N GLY A 13 32.11 -11.93 -1.20
CA GLY A 13 30.79 -12.45 -1.54
C GLY A 13 29.72 -11.43 -1.20
N VAL A 14 28.90 -11.10 -2.19
CA VAL A 14 27.69 -10.32 -1.98
C VAL A 14 26.88 -11.08 -0.93
N PRO A 15 26.54 -10.48 0.22
CA PRO A 15 25.65 -11.12 1.14
C PRO A 15 24.33 -11.34 0.42
N ARG A 16 23.94 -12.61 0.34
CA ARG A 16 22.61 -13.06 -0.10
C ARG A 16 21.58 -12.19 0.63
N THR A 17 20.70 -11.49 -0.08
CA THR A 17 19.54 -10.86 0.57
C THR A 17 18.70 -11.99 1.15
N ALA A 18 18.38 -11.89 2.43
CA ALA A 18 17.83 -13.00 3.20
C ALA A 18 16.42 -13.42 2.74
N GLU A 19 15.64 -12.53 2.12
CA GLU A 19 14.24 -12.80 1.76
C GLU A 19 14.05 -13.72 0.54
N ALA A 20 14.96 -13.74 -0.44
CA ALA A 20 14.79 -14.57 -1.65
C ALA A 20 15.07 -16.07 -1.44
N ILE A 21 15.52 -16.48 -0.25
CA ILE A 21 15.95 -17.85 0.06
C ILE A 21 14.86 -18.64 0.81
N GLU A 22 13.87 -17.98 1.41
CA GLU A 22 12.97 -18.61 2.37
C GLU A 22 11.83 -19.43 1.72
N SER A 23 11.47 -19.17 0.46
CA SER A 23 10.39 -19.88 -0.28
C SER A 23 10.86 -20.87 -1.35
N GLN A 24 12.17 -20.99 -1.57
CA GLN A 24 12.69 -21.91 -2.56
C GLN A 24 12.73 -23.35 -2.04
N VAL A 25 12.15 -24.28 -2.81
CA VAL A 25 12.29 -25.71 -2.54
C VAL A 25 12.98 -26.43 -3.70
N CYS A 26 14.13 -27.04 -3.39
CA CYS A 26 14.81 -27.95 -4.29
C CYS A 26 14.59 -29.40 -3.85
N TYR A 27 14.42 -30.27 -4.83
CA TYR A 27 14.33 -31.71 -4.63
C TYR A 27 15.47 -32.41 -5.35
N ILE A 28 15.91 -33.51 -4.78
CA ILE A 28 16.88 -34.43 -5.37
C ILE A 28 16.25 -35.82 -5.39
N VAL A 29 16.45 -36.55 -6.48
CA VAL A 29 16.18 -37.98 -6.51
C VAL A 29 17.50 -38.72 -6.32
N ALA A 30 17.54 -39.60 -5.32
CA ALA A 30 18.74 -40.32 -4.93
C ALA A 30 18.54 -41.84 -5.02
N ASP A 31 19.43 -42.56 -5.70
CA ASP A 31 19.49 -44.01 -5.64
C ASP A 31 20.01 -44.47 -4.25
N THR A 32 19.37 -45.52 -3.75
CA THR A 32 19.70 -46.18 -2.49
C THR A 32 20.78 -47.24 -2.62
N GLY A 33 21.21 -47.57 -3.83
CA GLY A 33 22.52 -48.11 -4.13
C GLY A 33 22.57 -49.07 -5.30
N GLY A 34 23.30 -48.68 -6.34
CA GLY A 34 24.35 -49.46 -6.98
C GLY A 34 23.95 -50.89 -7.31
N GLY A 35 23.01 -51.04 -8.25
CA GLY A 35 22.81 -52.26 -9.02
C GLY A 35 22.09 -53.43 -8.35
N ASN A 36 21.51 -53.30 -7.14
CA ASN A 36 20.55 -54.29 -6.60
C ASN A 36 19.57 -53.72 -5.53
N GLY A 37 18.54 -52.96 -5.94
CA GLY A 37 17.14 -53.24 -5.55
C GLY A 37 16.51 -52.51 -4.36
N GLY A 38 16.58 -51.20 -4.29
CA GLY A 38 15.65 -50.36 -3.51
C GLY A 38 15.08 -49.25 -4.39
N ASP A 39 13.87 -48.77 -4.09
CA ASP A 39 13.28 -47.62 -4.82
C ASP A 39 14.16 -46.38 -4.62
N ASP A 40 14.21 -45.50 -5.63
CA ASP A 40 14.84 -44.19 -5.51
C ASP A 40 14.14 -43.38 -4.42
N LEU A 41 14.86 -42.44 -3.82
CA LEU A 41 14.34 -41.57 -2.77
C LEU A 41 14.18 -40.16 -3.26
N LEU A 42 13.00 -39.57 -3.00
CA LEU A 42 12.84 -38.12 -3.09
C LEU A 42 13.38 -37.48 -1.82
N LEU A 43 14.30 -36.53 -1.97
CA LEU A 43 14.89 -35.74 -0.90
C LEU A 43 14.53 -34.27 -1.11
N LYS A 44 13.93 -33.63 -0.10
CA LYS A 44 13.74 -32.17 -0.06
C LYS A 44 14.96 -31.51 0.58
N VAL A 45 15.48 -30.47 -0.05
CA VAL A 45 16.51 -29.60 0.54
C VAL A 45 15.84 -28.71 1.61
N ASP A 46 16.30 -28.81 2.86
CA ASP A 46 15.82 -28.01 3.99
C ASP A 46 16.76 -26.81 4.21
N SER A 47 16.40 -25.66 3.65
CA SER A 47 17.14 -24.39 3.79
C SER A 47 17.16 -23.84 5.22
N GLU A 48 16.20 -24.25 6.07
CA GLU A 48 15.96 -23.70 7.42
C GLU A 48 16.63 -24.49 8.56
N ALA A 49 17.16 -25.68 8.28
CA ALA A 49 17.85 -26.49 9.28
C ALA A 49 19.11 -25.79 9.83
N THR A 50 19.50 -26.07 11.09
CA THR A 50 20.80 -25.61 11.65
C THR A 50 21.69 -26.81 12.00
N PRO A 51 22.90 -26.96 11.40
CA PRO A 51 23.50 -26.07 10.40
C PRO A 51 22.72 -26.06 9.08
N PRO A 52 22.77 -24.94 8.33
CA PRO A 52 21.99 -24.72 7.11
C PRO A 52 22.19 -25.88 6.13
N ARG A 53 21.06 -26.34 5.59
CA ARG A 53 20.95 -27.24 4.43
C ARG A 53 21.14 -28.74 4.70
N ASN A 54 20.20 -29.32 5.46
CA ASN A 54 20.03 -30.77 5.55
C ASN A 54 19.08 -31.28 4.45
N PHE A 55 19.12 -32.58 4.16
CA PHE A 55 18.12 -33.24 3.32
C PHE A 55 17.08 -33.94 4.18
N VAL A 56 15.81 -33.77 3.82
CA VAL A 56 14.68 -34.48 4.43
C VAL A 56 14.11 -35.43 3.39
N GLN A 57 14.15 -36.73 3.68
CA GLN A 57 13.50 -37.72 2.83
C GLN A 57 11.99 -37.50 2.84
N VAL A 58 11.40 -37.45 1.65
CA VAL A 58 9.96 -37.39 1.43
C VAL A 58 9.43 -38.79 1.20
N GLY A 59 8.49 -39.21 2.04
CA GLY A 59 7.89 -40.55 1.92
C GLY A 59 8.89 -41.70 2.12
N THR A 60 8.58 -42.85 1.52
CA THR A 60 9.38 -44.09 1.68
C THR A 60 10.17 -44.50 0.45
N GLY A 61 9.98 -43.81 -0.68
CA GLY A 61 10.58 -44.11 -1.97
C GLY A 61 9.64 -43.76 -3.13
N THR A 62 10.19 -43.66 -4.34
CA THR A 62 9.46 -43.33 -5.57
C THR A 62 8.60 -44.48 -6.09
N GLY A 63 8.82 -45.70 -5.61
CA GLY A 63 8.14 -46.91 -6.11
C GLY A 63 8.80 -47.49 -7.37
N THR A 64 9.94 -46.95 -7.77
CA THR A 64 10.76 -47.35 -8.91
C THR A 64 12.24 -47.06 -8.58
N ASN A 65 13.19 -47.67 -9.28
CA ASN A 65 14.63 -47.55 -9.02
C ASN A 65 15.40 -47.11 -10.27
N SER A 66 14.72 -46.30 -11.08
CA SER A 66 15.07 -46.00 -12.47
C SER A 66 14.63 -44.58 -12.83
N ILE A 67 14.48 -43.69 -11.84
CA ILE A 67 14.34 -42.26 -12.12
C ILE A 67 15.71 -41.72 -12.49
N GLU A 68 15.86 -41.33 -13.74
CA GLU A 68 17.13 -40.86 -14.32
C GLU A 68 17.17 -39.32 -14.37
N ALA A 69 16.02 -38.66 -14.49
CA ALA A 69 15.96 -37.21 -14.61
C ALA A 69 14.73 -36.63 -13.94
N ALA A 70 14.83 -35.39 -13.45
CA ALA A 70 13.71 -34.67 -12.84
C ALA A 70 13.72 -33.20 -13.26
N ALA A 71 12.52 -32.63 -13.41
CA ALA A 71 12.35 -31.22 -13.74
C ALA A 71 11.15 -30.69 -13.00
N ALA A 72 11.37 -29.62 -12.24
CA ALA A 72 10.25 -28.90 -11.67
C ALA A 72 9.62 -28.02 -12.74
N GLN A 73 8.29 -28.07 -12.86
CA GLN A 73 7.58 -27.20 -13.78
C GLN A 73 7.53 -25.78 -13.18
N PRO A 74 8.05 -24.76 -13.89
CA PRO A 74 8.07 -23.38 -13.40
C PRO A 74 6.69 -22.87 -12.97
N GLY A 75 6.63 -22.21 -11.82
CA GLY A 75 5.40 -21.64 -11.25
C GLY A 75 4.36 -22.68 -10.80
N THR A 76 4.77 -23.93 -10.55
CA THR A 76 3.87 -24.97 -10.05
C THR A 76 4.56 -25.85 -9.00
N ASN A 77 3.77 -26.58 -8.22
CA ASN A 77 4.26 -27.62 -7.31
C ASN A 77 4.38 -29.01 -7.98
N LEU A 78 4.63 -29.05 -9.29
CA LEU A 78 4.74 -30.30 -10.05
C LEU A 78 6.22 -30.61 -10.33
N LEU A 79 6.70 -31.69 -9.71
CA LEU A 79 7.99 -32.29 -10.04
C LEU A 79 7.77 -33.41 -11.05
N PHE A 80 8.13 -33.16 -12.30
CA PHE A 80 8.18 -34.18 -13.32
C PHE A 80 9.44 -35.02 -13.16
N ALA A 81 9.33 -36.29 -13.49
CA ALA A 81 10.47 -37.20 -13.50
C ALA A 81 10.39 -38.11 -14.72
N ALA A 82 11.56 -38.49 -15.22
CA ALA A 82 11.73 -39.44 -16.30
C ALA A 82 12.22 -40.77 -15.72
N ASP A 83 11.48 -41.83 -16.01
CA ASP A 83 11.74 -43.19 -15.56
C ASP A 83 12.19 -44.05 -16.75
N GLN A 84 13.33 -44.72 -16.61
CA GLN A 84 13.79 -45.75 -17.53
C GLN A 84 13.08 -47.07 -17.18
N ASP A 85 11.91 -47.30 -17.79
CA ASP A 85 10.90 -48.26 -17.29
C ASP A 85 11.25 -49.75 -17.33
N GLY A 86 12.51 -50.12 -17.57
CA GLY A 86 13.00 -51.50 -17.68
C GLY A 86 12.40 -52.28 -18.86
N THR A 87 11.46 -51.71 -19.61
CA THR A 87 10.83 -52.29 -20.81
C THR A 87 11.44 -51.75 -22.11
N ASN A 88 12.57 -51.07 -22.01
CA ASN A 88 13.26 -50.33 -23.06
C ASN A 88 12.46 -49.09 -23.53
N ASN A 89 11.61 -48.45 -22.73
CA ASN A 89 11.00 -47.18 -23.13
C ASN A 89 11.15 -46.14 -22.00
N GLY A 90 11.42 -44.89 -22.35
CA GLY A 90 11.36 -43.79 -21.40
C GLY A 90 9.91 -43.47 -21.04
N ARG A 91 9.66 -43.14 -19.77
CA ARG A 91 8.36 -42.68 -19.28
C ARG A 91 8.49 -41.38 -18.53
N LEU A 92 7.68 -40.40 -18.93
CA LEU A 92 7.45 -39.23 -18.10
C LEU A 92 6.41 -39.55 -17.01
N GLY A 93 6.58 -39.02 -15.81
CA GLY A 93 5.60 -39.04 -14.74
C GLY A 93 5.72 -37.83 -13.83
N ILE A 94 4.96 -37.85 -12.74
CA ILE A 94 5.06 -36.86 -11.65
C ILE A 94 5.41 -37.59 -10.37
N ILE A 95 6.32 -37.02 -9.58
CA ILE A 95 6.55 -37.42 -8.20
C ILE A 95 5.65 -36.59 -7.28
N ASP A 96 4.84 -37.26 -6.46
CA ASP A 96 4.03 -36.61 -5.44
C ASP A 96 4.92 -36.10 -4.30
N LEU A 97 4.94 -34.78 -4.09
CA LEU A 97 5.85 -34.12 -3.15
C LEU A 97 5.50 -34.34 -1.67
N THR A 98 4.39 -35.02 -1.36
CA THR A 98 4.01 -35.38 0.00
C THR A 98 4.37 -36.83 0.31
N THR A 99 4.14 -37.72 -0.65
CA THR A 99 4.29 -39.18 -0.49
C THR A 99 5.58 -39.71 -1.09
N GLY A 100 6.26 -38.93 -1.93
CA GLY A 100 7.45 -39.31 -2.67
C GLY A 100 7.19 -40.24 -3.85
N VAL A 101 5.94 -40.64 -4.12
CA VAL A 101 5.61 -41.70 -5.10
C VAL A 101 5.59 -41.15 -6.53
N PHE A 102 6.25 -41.85 -7.44
CA PHE A 102 6.20 -41.61 -8.88
C PHE A 102 4.93 -42.18 -9.50
N THR A 103 4.24 -41.37 -10.31
CA THR A 103 3.08 -41.78 -11.12
C THR A 103 3.34 -41.47 -12.58
N ALA A 104 3.50 -42.53 -13.38
CA ALA A 104 3.70 -42.40 -14.83
C ALA A 104 2.51 -41.73 -15.54
N ARG A 105 2.81 -40.93 -16.55
CA ARG A 105 1.83 -40.40 -17.49
C ARG A 105 1.27 -41.51 -18.39
N PRO A 106 0.10 -41.29 -19.04
CA PRO A 106 -0.61 -42.35 -19.76
C PRO A 106 0.16 -42.99 -20.92
N GLN A 107 1.12 -42.28 -21.53
CA GLN A 107 1.91 -42.75 -22.66
C GLN A 107 3.40 -42.83 -22.30
N VAL A 108 4.11 -43.71 -23.01
CA VAL A 108 5.58 -43.70 -23.07
C VAL A 108 6.05 -42.55 -23.97
N MET A 109 7.31 -42.12 -23.85
CA MET A 109 7.90 -41.10 -24.71
C MET A 109 7.79 -41.47 -26.19
N GLY A 110 7.91 -42.76 -26.52
CA GLY A 110 7.56 -43.30 -27.83
C GLY A 110 8.75 -43.37 -28.78
N SER A 111 8.49 -43.12 -30.07
CA SER A 111 9.52 -43.14 -31.11
C SER A 111 9.24 -42.03 -32.11
N GLY A 112 10.28 -41.39 -32.61
CA GLY A 112 10.17 -40.26 -33.53
C GLY A 112 11.26 -40.26 -34.60
N ASP A 113 11.02 -39.49 -35.65
CA ASP A 113 11.87 -39.34 -36.82
C ASP A 113 12.83 -38.16 -36.68
N GLY A 114 14.02 -38.30 -37.27
CA GLY A 114 15.05 -37.27 -37.27
C GLY A 114 16.21 -37.67 -38.18
N ALA A 115 17.41 -37.19 -37.88
CA ALA A 115 18.58 -37.37 -38.75
C ALA A 115 19.02 -38.84 -38.95
N ARG A 116 18.61 -39.75 -38.05
CA ARG A 116 18.96 -41.20 -38.07
C ARG A 116 17.77 -42.10 -38.36
N ASP A 117 16.79 -41.61 -39.11
CA ASP A 117 15.47 -42.25 -39.23
C ASP A 117 14.78 -42.38 -37.86
N THR A 118 13.78 -43.25 -37.76
CA THR A 118 13.00 -43.45 -36.53
C THR A 118 13.83 -44.09 -35.42
N ILE A 119 13.90 -43.43 -34.26
CA ILE A 119 14.50 -43.97 -33.04
C ILE A 119 13.44 -44.08 -31.93
N THR A 120 13.64 -45.00 -31.00
CA THR A 120 12.81 -45.07 -29.79
C THR A 120 13.50 -44.30 -28.67
N PHE A 121 12.72 -43.52 -27.92
CA PHE A 121 13.22 -42.75 -26.79
C PHE A 121 13.17 -43.63 -25.54
N ARG A 122 14.32 -44.21 -25.16
CA ARG A 122 14.40 -45.29 -24.18
C ARG A 122 15.06 -44.88 -22.87
N ASP A 123 15.97 -43.92 -22.93
CA ASP A 123 16.96 -43.66 -21.90
C ASP A 123 17.07 -42.15 -21.67
N PRO A 124 16.14 -41.56 -20.91
CA PRO A 124 16.14 -40.12 -20.68
C PRO A 124 17.12 -39.73 -19.58
N ASP A 125 18.23 -39.08 -19.92
CA ASP A 125 19.28 -38.71 -18.94
C ASP A 125 19.11 -37.31 -18.35
N GLY A 126 18.29 -36.48 -18.98
CA GLY A 126 18.09 -35.10 -18.54
C GLY A 126 16.70 -34.60 -18.90
N LEU A 127 16.18 -33.72 -18.05
CA LEU A 127 14.83 -33.19 -18.16
C LEU A 127 14.83 -31.73 -17.71
N THR A 128 14.27 -30.83 -18.51
CA THR A 128 14.14 -29.42 -18.09
C THR A 128 12.98 -28.74 -18.80
N PHE A 129 12.34 -27.80 -18.10
CA PHE A 129 11.44 -26.85 -18.75
C PHE A 129 12.23 -25.66 -19.29
N ASP A 130 11.85 -25.16 -20.46
CA ASP A 130 12.18 -23.80 -20.87
C ASP A 130 11.25 -22.84 -20.10
N PRO A 131 11.80 -21.98 -19.23
CA PRO A 131 11.00 -21.09 -18.38
C PRO A 131 10.24 -20.02 -19.18
N ALA A 132 10.67 -19.70 -20.41
CA ALA A 132 10.01 -18.69 -21.23
C ALA A 132 8.81 -19.26 -22.01
N SER A 133 8.90 -20.50 -22.48
CA SER A 133 7.86 -21.12 -23.32
C SER A 133 7.01 -22.16 -22.58
N GLY A 134 7.46 -22.64 -21.42
CA GLY A 134 6.86 -23.79 -20.73
C GLY A 134 7.08 -25.12 -21.45
N THR A 135 7.94 -25.17 -22.46
CA THR A 135 8.23 -26.40 -23.21
C THR A 135 9.09 -27.34 -22.37
N LEU A 136 8.68 -28.60 -22.26
CA LEU A 136 9.45 -29.64 -21.58
C LEU A 136 10.40 -30.34 -22.56
N TYR A 137 11.70 -30.25 -22.29
CA TYR A 137 12.75 -30.92 -23.05
C TYR A 137 13.31 -32.10 -22.29
N ALA A 138 13.72 -33.13 -23.03
CA ALA A 138 14.50 -34.24 -22.49
C ALA A 138 15.71 -34.54 -23.39
N SER A 139 16.87 -34.79 -22.80
CA SER A 139 17.99 -35.47 -23.47
C SER A 139 17.74 -36.97 -23.42
N ILE A 140 18.00 -37.67 -24.53
CA ILE A 140 17.84 -39.12 -24.64
C ILE A 140 19.18 -39.72 -25.06
N ARG A 141 19.68 -40.64 -24.23
CA ARG A 141 20.84 -41.47 -24.54
C ARG A 141 20.55 -42.38 -25.71
N ILE A 142 21.43 -42.35 -26.73
CA ILE A 142 21.33 -43.27 -27.88
C ILE A 142 22.47 -44.29 -27.90
N GLY A 143 23.60 -44.01 -27.23
CA GLY A 143 24.76 -44.91 -27.16
C GLY A 143 25.57 -44.77 -25.87
N ASP A 144 26.48 -45.72 -25.62
CA ASP A 144 27.29 -45.83 -24.40
C ASP A 144 28.68 -45.16 -24.52
N SER A 145 28.88 -44.29 -25.52
CA SER A 145 30.16 -43.63 -25.81
C SER A 145 30.00 -42.46 -26.79
N SER A 146 31.11 -41.79 -27.14
CA SER A 146 31.24 -40.66 -28.10
C SER A 146 30.44 -40.68 -29.42
N ALA A 147 29.81 -41.80 -29.78
CA ALA A 147 28.88 -41.89 -30.91
C ALA A 147 27.92 -43.10 -30.77
N PRO A 148 26.69 -43.00 -31.28
CA PRO A 148 26.07 -41.81 -31.88
C PRO A 148 25.73 -40.73 -30.83
N PRO A 149 25.75 -39.42 -31.18
CA PRO A 149 25.32 -38.37 -30.28
C PRO A 149 23.94 -38.57 -29.67
N ASP A 150 23.77 -38.14 -28.44
CA ASP A 150 22.47 -38.07 -27.80
C ASP A 150 21.55 -37.07 -28.48
N VAL A 151 20.26 -37.15 -28.18
CA VAL A 151 19.24 -36.38 -28.88
C VAL A 151 18.39 -35.58 -27.92
N LEU A 152 17.93 -34.42 -28.37
CA LEU A 152 16.96 -33.61 -27.65
C LEU A 152 15.56 -33.85 -28.23
N ILE A 153 14.59 -34.06 -27.35
CA ILE A 153 13.16 -34.15 -27.70
C ILE A 153 12.33 -33.14 -26.91
N GLN A 154 11.13 -32.82 -27.41
CA GLN A 154 10.10 -32.15 -26.62
C GLN A 154 9.05 -33.17 -26.18
N LEU A 155 8.58 -33.05 -24.94
CA LEU A 155 7.57 -33.92 -24.35
C LEU A 155 6.28 -33.15 -24.08
N ASP A 156 5.14 -33.82 -24.26
CA ASP A 156 3.85 -33.34 -23.78
C ASP A 156 3.71 -33.70 -22.27
N PRO A 157 3.69 -32.71 -21.37
CA PRO A 157 3.62 -32.96 -19.93
C PRO A 157 2.32 -33.66 -19.50
N VAL A 158 1.24 -33.60 -20.29
CA VAL A 158 -0.05 -34.21 -19.96
C VAL A 158 -0.04 -35.69 -20.32
N THR A 159 0.41 -36.04 -21.52
CA THR A 159 0.36 -37.41 -22.03
C THR A 159 1.62 -38.22 -21.75
N GLY A 160 2.77 -37.56 -21.65
CA GLY A 160 4.09 -38.17 -21.50
C GLY A 160 4.75 -38.61 -22.81
N ALA A 161 4.10 -38.42 -23.96
CA ALA A 161 4.65 -38.73 -25.27
C ALA A 161 5.53 -37.59 -25.79
N HIS A 162 6.46 -37.90 -26.69
CA HIS A 162 7.15 -36.88 -27.48
C HIS A 162 6.15 -36.09 -28.35
N ILE A 163 6.51 -34.85 -28.67
CA ILE A 163 5.75 -33.97 -29.57
C ILE A 163 6.24 -34.18 -31.00
N PRO A 164 5.41 -34.72 -31.93
CA PRO A 164 5.84 -34.92 -33.31
C PRO A 164 6.04 -33.60 -34.06
N GLY A 165 7.12 -33.48 -34.83
CA GLY A 165 7.49 -32.30 -35.60
C GLY A 165 7.94 -31.11 -34.74
N ALA A 166 8.33 -31.37 -33.48
CA ALA A 166 8.77 -30.35 -32.53
C ALA A 166 9.85 -29.42 -33.09
N PHE A 167 10.72 -29.93 -33.96
CA PHE A 167 11.84 -29.19 -34.54
C PHE A 167 11.63 -28.83 -36.01
N GLY A 168 10.37 -28.78 -36.45
CA GLY A 168 9.99 -28.39 -37.80
C GLY A 168 10.04 -29.55 -38.78
N THR A 169 10.56 -29.30 -39.99
CA THR A 169 10.60 -30.30 -41.07
C THR A 169 11.95 -30.35 -41.76
N ASP A 170 12.33 -31.55 -42.22
CA ASP A 170 13.52 -31.77 -43.04
C ASP A 170 13.38 -31.15 -44.45
N ILE A 171 14.45 -31.25 -45.25
CA ILE A 171 14.46 -30.74 -46.63
C ILE A 171 13.41 -31.38 -47.55
N ASN A 172 12.87 -32.53 -47.17
CA ASN A 172 11.83 -33.26 -47.90
C ASN A 172 10.41 -32.98 -47.35
N GLY A 173 10.29 -32.17 -46.29
CA GLY A 173 9.03 -31.85 -45.62
C GLY A 173 8.55 -32.90 -44.61
N ASN A 174 9.39 -33.85 -44.22
CA ASN A 174 9.08 -34.81 -43.15
C ASN A 174 9.25 -34.11 -41.79
N PRO A 175 8.39 -34.38 -40.79
CA PRO A 175 8.53 -33.82 -39.46
C PRO A 175 9.85 -34.27 -38.80
N ILE A 176 10.45 -33.37 -38.01
CA ILE A 176 11.61 -33.65 -37.18
C ILE A 176 11.14 -33.70 -35.72
N ASP A 177 11.16 -34.88 -35.14
CA ASP A 177 10.71 -35.17 -33.78
C ASP A 177 11.86 -35.05 -32.76
N TYR A 178 13.12 -35.21 -33.21
CA TYR A 178 14.33 -35.04 -32.39
C TYR A 178 15.46 -34.37 -33.16
N ILE A 179 16.36 -33.72 -32.43
CA ILE A 179 17.62 -33.16 -32.95
C ILE A 179 18.82 -33.79 -32.25
N GLU A 180 19.94 -33.95 -32.96
CA GLU A 180 21.18 -34.49 -32.38
C GLU A 180 21.94 -33.39 -31.61
N ILE A 181 22.41 -33.71 -30.41
CA ILE A 181 23.24 -32.82 -29.59
C ILE A 181 24.71 -33.10 -29.92
N GLU A 182 25.27 -32.36 -30.87
CA GLU A 182 26.64 -32.57 -31.30
C GLU A 182 27.62 -31.72 -30.48
N VAL A 183 28.49 -32.39 -29.71
CA VAL A 183 29.55 -31.72 -28.94
C VAL A 183 30.90 -31.83 -29.62
N GLN A 184 31.55 -30.67 -29.76
CA GLN A 184 32.87 -30.61 -30.38
C GLN A 184 33.88 -31.54 -29.67
N GLY A 185 34.58 -32.34 -30.46
CA GLY A 185 35.55 -33.31 -29.94
C GLY A 185 34.97 -34.68 -29.58
N GLY A 186 33.72 -34.96 -29.95
CA GLY A 186 33.08 -36.26 -29.76
C GLY A 186 32.63 -36.54 -28.33
N ARG A 187 32.30 -35.49 -27.57
CA ARG A 187 31.83 -35.57 -26.18
C ARG A 187 30.30 -35.64 -26.15
N ASN A 188 29.75 -36.60 -26.89
CA ASN A 188 28.34 -36.58 -27.25
C ASN A 188 27.45 -37.38 -26.28
N ASP A 189 27.99 -37.73 -25.11
CA ASP A 189 27.26 -38.32 -23.99
C ASP A 189 26.80 -37.16 -23.10
N ILE A 190 25.50 -36.89 -23.12
CA ILE A 190 24.86 -35.81 -22.38
C ILE A 190 24.11 -36.41 -21.20
N ASP A 191 24.58 -36.12 -19.99
CA ASP A 191 23.87 -36.53 -18.77
C ASP A 191 22.69 -35.56 -18.55
N GLY A 192 22.75 -34.72 -17.51
CA GLY A 192 21.74 -33.72 -17.23
C GLY A 192 21.77 -32.49 -18.12
N ILE A 193 20.58 -31.87 -18.21
CA ILE A 193 20.34 -30.61 -18.90
C ILE A 193 19.53 -29.67 -18.02
N ALA A 194 19.83 -28.37 -18.07
CA ALA A 194 19.10 -27.35 -17.30
C ALA A 194 18.95 -26.06 -18.09
N PHE A 195 17.74 -25.54 -18.16
CA PHE A 195 17.47 -24.26 -18.79
C PHE A 195 17.64 -23.12 -17.78
N ALA A 196 18.50 -22.14 -18.10
CA ALA A 196 18.71 -21.00 -17.23
C ALA A 196 17.46 -20.08 -17.21
N PRO A 197 17.06 -19.57 -16.04
CA PRO A 197 16.00 -18.56 -15.93
C PRO A 197 16.34 -17.26 -16.66
N SER A 198 15.35 -16.38 -16.80
CA SER A 198 15.53 -15.05 -17.42
C SER A 198 16.41 -14.11 -16.59
N VAL A 199 16.54 -14.36 -15.29
CA VAL A 199 17.44 -13.66 -14.37
C VAL A 199 18.46 -14.67 -13.86
N VAL A 200 19.76 -14.34 -13.94
CA VAL A 200 20.81 -15.30 -13.61
C VAL A 200 21.87 -14.69 -12.69
N LEU A 201 22.13 -15.35 -11.56
CA LEU A 201 23.28 -15.13 -10.69
C LEU A 201 24.42 -16.08 -11.06
N GLY A 202 25.69 -15.68 -10.86
CA GLY A 202 26.82 -16.61 -11.06
C GLY A 202 27.30 -16.79 -12.50
N GLY A 203 26.93 -15.90 -13.43
CA GLY A 203 27.60 -15.70 -14.72
C GLY A 203 27.15 -16.59 -15.88
N ALA A 204 26.17 -17.48 -15.68
CA ALA A 204 25.45 -18.15 -16.77
C ALA A 204 24.65 -17.13 -17.62
N GLN A 205 24.37 -17.50 -18.87
CA GLN A 205 23.57 -16.70 -19.78
C GLN A 205 22.08 -16.96 -19.54
N PRO A 206 21.22 -15.93 -19.49
CA PRO A 206 19.78 -16.09 -19.32
C PRO A 206 19.17 -16.84 -20.49
N ASN A 207 18.09 -17.60 -20.24
CA ASN A 207 17.32 -18.32 -21.25
C ASN A 207 18.20 -19.23 -22.15
N THR A 208 19.20 -19.85 -21.55
CA THR A 208 20.15 -20.71 -22.26
C THR A 208 20.04 -22.13 -21.71
N LEU A 209 19.94 -23.11 -22.60
CA LEU A 209 19.99 -24.53 -22.23
C LEU A 209 21.44 -24.94 -22.00
N TYR A 210 21.74 -25.38 -20.79
CA TYR A 210 23.01 -25.96 -20.41
C TYR A 210 22.91 -27.48 -20.37
N GLY A 211 24.02 -28.16 -20.64
CA GLY A 211 24.14 -29.61 -20.49
C GLY A 211 25.52 -30.03 -20.00
N VAL A 212 25.58 -31.20 -19.40
CA VAL A 212 26.83 -31.87 -19.01
C VAL A 212 27.23 -32.80 -20.14
N ALA A 213 28.43 -32.61 -20.67
CA ALA A 213 28.95 -33.39 -21.79
C ALA A 213 30.21 -34.16 -21.40
N ASN A 214 30.22 -35.46 -21.62
CA ASN A 214 31.33 -36.35 -21.27
C ASN A 214 31.64 -37.40 -22.37
N GLN A 215 32.53 -38.37 -22.08
CA GLN A 215 32.88 -39.49 -22.98
C GLN A 215 32.76 -40.87 -22.30
N GLY A 216 31.96 -40.95 -21.24
CA GLY A 216 31.80 -42.10 -20.34
C GLY A 216 32.48 -41.92 -18.99
N ALA A 217 32.25 -42.92 -18.11
CA ALA A 217 32.65 -42.91 -16.71
C ALA A 217 34.16 -42.59 -16.49
N GLY A 218 34.43 -41.41 -15.92
CA GLY A 218 35.76 -40.96 -15.50
C GLY A 218 36.48 -39.97 -16.42
N ASP A 219 35.87 -39.56 -17.54
CA ASP A 219 36.38 -38.46 -18.36
C ASP A 219 36.01 -37.08 -17.80
N PRO A 220 36.76 -36.00 -18.16
CA PRO A 220 36.46 -34.66 -17.66
C PRO A 220 35.07 -34.21 -18.08
N GLN A 221 34.25 -33.85 -17.10
CA GLN A 221 32.91 -33.28 -17.27
C GLN A 221 33.01 -31.87 -17.86
N ILE A 222 32.28 -31.59 -18.93
CA ILE A 222 32.28 -30.28 -19.59
C ILE A 222 30.88 -29.69 -19.58
N LEU A 223 30.78 -28.43 -19.19
CA LEU A 223 29.55 -27.67 -19.34
C LEU A 223 29.47 -27.13 -20.76
N VAL A 224 28.35 -27.38 -21.43
CA VAL A 224 28.06 -26.87 -22.77
C VAL A 224 26.77 -26.05 -22.77
N GLU A 225 26.74 -25.02 -23.61
CA GLU A 225 25.49 -24.38 -24.02
C GLU A 225 24.96 -25.14 -25.23
N ILE A 226 23.67 -25.47 -25.23
CA ILE A 226 22.97 -26.21 -26.28
C ILE A 226 21.96 -25.26 -26.90
N ASP A 227 21.98 -25.12 -28.23
CA ASP A 227 20.88 -24.46 -28.95
C ASP A 227 19.69 -25.44 -29.04
N PRO A 228 18.59 -25.20 -28.32
CA PRO A 228 17.46 -26.14 -28.27
C PRO A 228 16.72 -26.27 -29.60
N THR A 229 17.03 -25.42 -30.60
CA THR A 229 16.42 -25.48 -31.93
C THR A 229 17.25 -26.27 -32.93
N THR A 230 18.58 -26.29 -32.77
CA THR A 230 19.49 -26.90 -33.74
C THR A 230 20.35 -28.04 -33.17
N GLY A 231 20.47 -28.15 -31.86
CA GLY A 231 21.33 -29.15 -31.19
C GLY A 231 22.81 -28.78 -31.23
N ASN A 232 23.17 -27.65 -31.84
CA ASN A 232 24.53 -27.15 -31.84
C ASN A 232 24.97 -26.79 -30.44
N THR A 233 26.23 -27.08 -30.11
CA THR A 233 26.77 -26.80 -28.78
C THR A 233 27.96 -25.85 -28.79
N THR A 234 28.11 -25.09 -27.70
CA THR A 234 29.29 -24.27 -27.40
C THR A 234 29.88 -24.71 -26.07
N ILE A 235 31.18 -25.01 -26.04
CA ILE A 235 31.87 -25.39 -24.79
C ILE A 235 32.05 -24.14 -23.91
N VAL A 236 31.53 -24.20 -22.69
CA VAL A 236 31.71 -23.18 -21.65
C VAL A 236 33.03 -23.41 -20.93
N GLY A 237 33.22 -24.61 -20.37
CA GLY A 237 34.41 -24.96 -19.59
C GLY A 237 34.31 -26.32 -18.91
N ASN A 238 35.41 -26.74 -18.27
CA ASN A 238 35.44 -27.99 -17.51
C ASN A 238 34.75 -27.80 -16.16
N ILE A 239 33.85 -28.70 -15.79
CA ILE A 239 33.27 -28.76 -14.45
C ILE A 239 34.29 -29.49 -13.55
N PRO A 240 34.75 -28.88 -12.44
CA PRO A 240 35.79 -29.45 -11.59
C PRO A 240 35.24 -30.53 -10.63
N LEU A 241 34.35 -31.40 -11.12
CA LEU A 241 33.68 -32.45 -10.37
C LEU A 241 33.76 -33.79 -11.12
N PRO A 242 33.90 -34.93 -10.41
CA PRO A 242 33.73 -36.26 -11.00
C PRO A 242 32.25 -36.64 -11.07
N ASP A 243 31.83 -37.44 -12.07
CA ASP A 243 30.45 -37.97 -12.20
C ASP A 243 29.38 -36.92 -11.92
N VAL A 244 29.22 -35.94 -12.81
CA VAL A 244 28.09 -35.02 -12.70
C VAL A 244 26.93 -35.70 -13.41
N GLU A 245 25.87 -36.01 -12.66
CA GLU A 245 24.69 -36.69 -13.23
C GLU A 245 23.69 -35.65 -13.75
N ASP A 246 23.41 -34.60 -12.96
CA ASP A 246 22.40 -33.62 -13.32
C ASP A 246 22.77 -32.16 -13.02
N LEU A 247 22.05 -31.26 -13.68
CA LEU A 247 22.10 -29.81 -13.47
C LEU A 247 20.72 -29.28 -13.10
N ALA A 248 20.68 -28.28 -12.22
CA ALA A 248 19.47 -27.50 -11.98
C ALA A 248 19.80 -26.04 -11.73
N PHE A 249 18.91 -25.14 -12.10
CA PHE A 249 18.98 -23.75 -11.68
C PHE A 249 18.02 -23.49 -10.53
N ASP A 250 18.45 -22.68 -9.56
CA ASP A 250 17.49 -21.94 -8.74
C ASP A 250 16.91 -20.74 -9.48
N ILE A 251 15.90 -20.11 -8.89
CA ILE A 251 15.22 -18.96 -9.49
C ILE A 251 16.07 -17.70 -9.53
N PRO A 252 16.89 -17.41 -8.50
CA PRO A 252 17.96 -16.43 -8.66
C PRO A 252 18.93 -16.78 -9.81
N GLY A 253 18.92 -18.01 -10.31
CA GLY A 253 19.72 -18.49 -11.43
C GLY A 253 21.12 -18.94 -11.05
N GLN A 254 21.35 -19.27 -9.79
CA GLN A 254 22.47 -20.10 -9.36
C GLN A 254 22.33 -21.49 -9.97
N LEU A 255 23.40 -21.95 -10.61
CA LEU A 255 23.51 -23.29 -11.17
C LEU A 255 23.97 -24.28 -10.09
N TYR A 256 23.34 -25.44 -10.02
CA TYR A 256 23.70 -26.56 -9.18
C TYR A 256 24.07 -27.77 -10.03
N ALA A 257 24.93 -28.61 -9.49
CA ALA A 257 25.29 -29.90 -10.06
C ALA A 257 25.18 -31.02 -9.02
N SER A 258 24.47 -32.09 -9.35
CA SER A 258 24.48 -33.33 -8.57
C SER A 258 25.69 -34.19 -8.95
N THR A 259 26.06 -35.13 -8.09
CA THR A 259 27.12 -36.10 -8.40
C THR A 259 26.76 -37.50 -7.97
N GLY A 260 27.02 -38.47 -8.85
CA GLY A 260 26.55 -39.84 -8.65
C GLY A 260 27.47 -40.69 -7.78
N ARG A 261 28.79 -40.47 -7.83
CA ARG A 261 29.74 -41.27 -7.04
C ARG A 261 29.68 -41.02 -5.53
N ASP A 262 29.48 -39.77 -5.15
CA ASP A 262 29.64 -39.31 -3.77
C ASP A 262 28.32 -38.78 -3.18
N GLY A 263 27.24 -38.73 -3.96
CA GLY A 263 25.92 -38.25 -3.58
C GLY A 263 26.01 -36.84 -3.01
N LYS A 264 26.38 -35.85 -3.83
CA LYS A 264 26.54 -34.45 -3.37
C LYS A 264 25.93 -33.47 -4.34
N LEU A 265 25.54 -32.31 -3.81
CA LEU A 265 25.12 -31.15 -4.58
C LEU A 265 26.16 -30.02 -4.44
N PHE A 266 26.54 -29.42 -5.56
CA PHE A 266 27.52 -28.35 -5.64
C PHE A 266 26.92 -27.08 -6.24
N ASP A 267 27.29 -25.94 -5.67
CA ASP A 267 27.00 -24.63 -6.24
C ASP A 267 28.05 -24.36 -7.34
N LEU A 268 27.63 -24.21 -8.60
CA LEU A 268 28.51 -23.92 -9.73
C LEU A 268 28.52 -22.42 -10.05
N SER A 269 29.71 -21.83 -10.20
CA SER A 269 29.87 -20.45 -10.65
C SER A 269 30.67 -20.39 -11.96
N ILE A 270 30.18 -19.61 -12.92
CA ILE A 270 30.77 -19.42 -14.24
C ILE A 270 31.43 -18.04 -14.31
N SER A 271 32.72 -18.02 -14.65
CA SER A 271 33.47 -16.78 -14.88
C SER A 271 34.27 -16.88 -16.17
N GLY A 272 33.67 -16.37 -17.26
CA GLY A 272 34.19 -16.61 -18.60
C GLY A 272 34.20 -18.10 -18.92
N SER A 273 35.36 -18.67 -19.26
CA SER A 273 35.52 -20.10 -19.51
C SER A 273 35.96 -20.93 -18.31
N THR A 274 35.97 -20.33 -17.11
CA THR A 274 36.35 -21.00 -15.87
C THR A 274 35.09 -21.30 -15.07
N ILE A 275 34.97 -22.56 -14.62
CA ILE A 275 33.90 -23.02 -13.75
C ILE A 275 34.52 -23.37 -12.40
N SER A 276 33.94 -22.86 -11.33
CA SER A 276 34.27 -23.28 -9.96
C SER A 276 33.08 -23.99 -9.35
N ALA A 277 33.35 -25.06 -8.60
CA ALA A 277 32.36 -25.75 -7.80
C ALA A 277 32.66 -25.53 -6.32
N GLU A 278 31.67 -25.09 -5.57
CA GLU A 278 31.72 -25.04 -4.11
C GLU A 278 30.82 -26.16 -3.58
N GLU A 279 31.34 -26.97 -2.66
CA GLU A 279 30.56 -28.04 -2.03
C GLU A 279 29.45 -27.41 -1.21
N GLY A 280 28.23 -27.47 -1.73
CA GLY A 280 27.05 -26.87 -1.12
C GLY A 280 26.51 -27.75 0.01
N LEU A 281 26.42 -29.07 -0.21
CA LEU A 281 25.68 -30.01 0.64
C LEU A 281 26.39 -31.37 0.80
N THR A 282 26.44 -31.92 2.02
CA THR A 282 26.82 -33.32 2.28
C THR A 282 25.65 -34.07 2.88
N PRO A 283 24.98 -34.96 2.13
CA PRO A 283 23.92 -35.79 2.67
C PRO A 283 24.48 -36.97 3.45
N GLY A 284 23.74 -37.39 4.46
CA GLY A 284 23.89 -38.70 5.11
C GLY A 284 22.93 -39.77 4.56
N ILE A 285 22.14 -39.48 3.51
CA ILE A 285 21.06 -40.32 2.97
C ILE A 285 21.22 -40.45 1.44
N GLY A 286 21.25 -41.69 0.94
CA GLY A 286 21.58 -42.01 -0.46
C GLY A 286 23.10 -42.10 -0.71
N ARG A 287 23.49 -42.61 -1.87
CA ARG A 287 24.91 -42.64 -2.31
C ARG A 287 25.13 -42.08 -3.71
N ASP A 288 24.05 -41.92 -4.48
CA ASP A 288 24.06 -41.62 -5.90
C ASP A 288 22.86 -40.71 -6.23
N TYR A 289 23.11 -39.55 -6.84
CA TYR A 289 22.14 -38.46 -6.99
C TYR A 289 21.84 -38.24 -8.46
N GLU A 290 20.85 -38.98 -8.95
CA GLU A 290 20.49 -39.09 -10.36
C GLU A 290 19.92 -37.79 -10.92
N SER A 291 19.16 -37.03 -10.12
CA SER A 291 18.55 -35.79 -10.62
C SER A 291 18.21 -34.76 -9.56
N SER A 292 18.01 -33.53 -10.02
CA SER A 292 17.69 -32.36 -9.20
C SER A 292 16.66 -31.46 -9.88
N GLY A 293 15.75 -30.89 -9.08
CA GLY A 293 14.74 -29.95 -9.58
C GLY A 293 14.38 -28.92 -8.53
N CYS A 294 14.50 -27.64 -8.87
CA CYS A 294 14.17 -26.54 -7.99
C CYS A 294 12.97 -25.76 -8.52
N TYR A 295 12.00 -25.42 -7.67
CA TYR A 295 10.89 -24.51 -8.00
C TYR A 295 10.64 -23.47 -6.90
N LEU A 296 9.96 -22.37 -7.26
CA LEU A 296 9.25 -21.50 -6.33
C LEU A 296 7.81 -22.00 -6.26
N GLU A 297 7.19 -21.91 -5.09
CA GLU A 297 5.73 -21.86 -5.03
C GLU A 297 5.22 -20.85 -6.09
N PRO A 298 4.08 -21.12 -6.76
CA PRO A 298 3.58 -20.26 -7.83
C PRO A 298 3.61 -18.78 -7.41
N PRO A 299 4.14 -17.86 -8.24
CA PRO A 299 4.19 -16.45 -7.86
C PRO A 299 2.79 -15.87 -7.72
N VAL A 300 2.71 -14.74 -7.03
CA VAL A 300 1.53 -13.87 -7.00
C VAL A 300 1.87 -12.54 -7.65
N ASP A 301 0.85 -11.71 -7.84
CA ASP A 301 0.96 -10.38 -8.45
C ASP A 301 0.08 -9.45 -7.60
N LEU A 302 0.60 -8.95 -6.48
CA LEU A 302 -0.18 -8.13 -5.56
C LEU A 302 -0.04 -6.65 -5.89
N SER A 303 -1.17 -5.98 -6.04
CA SER A 303 -1.23 -4.54 -6.14
C SER A 303 -2.06 -3.92 -5.03
N LEU A 304 -1.63 -2.74 -4.56
CA LEU A 304 -2.27 -1.98 -3.49
C LEU A 304 -2.69 -0.60 -4.00
N LEU A 305 -3.97 -0.29 -3.85
CA LEU A 305 -4.51 1.04 -4.12
C LEU A 305 -4.97 1.71 -2.84
N LYS A 306 -4.64 3.00 -2.69
CA LYS A 306 -5.03 3.83 -1.57
C LYS A 306 -5.86 5.03 -2.00
N ALA A 307 -7.05 5.16 -1.42
CA ALA A 307 -7.95 6.28 -1.66
C ALA A 307 -8.39 6.97 -0.37
N ALA A 308 -8.89 8.20 -0.50
CA ALA A 308 -9.55 8.94 0.56
C ALA A 308 -10.85 9.58 0.02
N ASP A 309 -11.89 9.65 0.84
CA ASP A 309 -13.19 10.21 0.45
C ASP A 309 -13.18 11.75 0.32
N ASN A 310 -12.29 12.43 1.03
CA ASN A 310 -12.09 13.88 0.98
C ASN A 310 -10.60 14.24 0.93
N LEU A 311 -10.14 14.77 -0.22
CA LEU A 311 -8.75 15.22 -0.43
C LEU A 311 -8.46 16.63 0.10
N THR A 312 -9.47 17.39 0.50
CA THR A 312 -9.32 18.76 1.03
C THR A 312 -10.15 18.96 2.30
N PRO A 313 -9.91 18.18 3.37
CA PRO A 313 -10.65 18.32 4.62
C PRO A 313 -10.28 19.60 5.35
N ASN A 314 -11.19 20.11 6.17
CA ASN A 314 -10.82 21.11 7.17
C ASN A 314 -10.12 20.43 8.37
N GLN A 315 -9.32 21.21 9.10
CA GLN A 315 -8.71 20.75 10.33
C GLN A 315 -9.80 20.25 11.29
N ASN A 316 -9.54 19.09 11.88
CA ASN A 316 -10.40 18.30 12.76
C ASN A 316 -11.55 17.56 12.06
N GLU A 317 -11.71 17.63 10.74
CA GLU A 317 -12.61 16.73 10.01
C GLU A 317 -12.08 15.29 10.00
N VAL A 318 -12.99 14.34 9.85
CA VAL A 318 -12.69 12.92 9.73
C VAL A 318 -12.74 12.53 8.26
N VAL A 319 -11.70 11.85 7.80
CA VAL A 319 -11.55 11.34 6.43
C VAL A 319 -11.62 9.82 6.47
N GLU A 320 -12.38 9.21 5.57
CA GLU A 320 -12.38 7.76 5.35
C GLU A 320 -11.32 7.41 4.30
N PHE A 321 -10.42 6.50 4.66
CA PHE A 321 -9.43 5.90 3.78
C PHE A 321 -9.88 4.50 3.37
N THR A 322 -9.60 4.17 2.12
CA THR A 322 -9.82 2.84 1.54
C THR A 322 -8.48 2.28 1.08
N LEU A 323 -8.16 1.05 1.50
CA LEU A 323 -7.09 0.24 0.93
C LEU A 323 -7.74 -0.88 0.12
N THR A 324 -7.31 -1.07 -1.13
CA THR A 324 -7.74 -2.16 -2.00
C THR A 324 -6.52 -2.99 -2.36
N LEU A 325 -6.46 -4.22 -1.85
CA LEU A 325 -5.43 -5.20 -2.16
C LEU A 325 -5.98 -6.13 -3.24
N ALA A 326 -5.33 -6.20 -4.39
CA ALA A 326 -5.70 -7.07 -5.50
C ALA A 326 -4.60 -8.12 -5.72
N ASN A 327 -5.01 -9.31 -6.15
CA ASN A 327 -4.12 -10.30 -6.74
C ASN A 327 -4.42 -10.35 -8.23
N ASP A 328 -3.61 -9.68 -9.02
CA ASP A 328 -3.86 -9.42 -10.42
C ASP A 328 -3.76 -10.69 -11.27
N GLN A 329 -4.65 -10.79 -12.25
CA GLN A 329 -4.66 -11.93 -13.16
C GLN A 329 -3.90 -11.57 -14.43
N THR A 330 -2.60 -11.83 -14.44
CA THR A 330 -1.75 -11.55 -15.59
C THR A 330 -1.51 -12.79 -16.47
N ASP A 331 -1.48 -14.02 -15.92
CA ASP A 331 -1.56 -15.29 -16.68
C ASP A 331 -1.96 -16.56 -15.84
N PHE A 332 -1.73 -17.79 -16.36
CA PHE A 332 -2.04 -19.09 -15.71
C PHE A 332 -0.94 -19.63 -14.77
N VAL A 333 0.18 -18.91 -14.62
CA VAL A 333 1.35 -19.26 -13.81
C VAL A 333 1.21 -18.71 -12.37
N TYR A 334 0.32 -17.74 -12.15
CA TYR A 334 0.02 -17.16 -10.84
C TYR A 334 -0.99 -17.97 -10.02
N HIS A 335 -0.98 -17.79 -8.70
CA HIS A 335 -1.88 -18.48 -7.78
C HIS A 335 -2.51 -17.52 -6.75
N ASP A 336 -3.36 -18.04 -5.88
CA ASP A 336 -3.92 -17.31 -4.73
C ASP A 336 -2.79 -16.87 -3.78
N ALA A 337 -2.84 -15.63 -3.32
CA ALA A 337 -1.89 -15.08 -2.34
C ALA A 337 -2.39 -15.33 -0.92
N ASN A 338 -1.51 -15.66 0.01
CA ASN A 338 -1.87 -16.07 1.35
C ASN A 338 -1.02 -15.37 2.41
N ASP A 339 -1.59 -15.27 3.60
CA ASP A 339 -0.93 -14.72 4.79
C ASP A 339 -0.33 -13.32 4.51
N VAL A 340 -1.04 -12.48 3.76
CA VAL A 340 -0.58 -11.14 3.34
C VAL A 340 -0.73 -10.14 4.48
N GLU A 341 0.28 -9.32 4.72
CA GLU A 341 0.25 -8.25 5.70
C GLU A 341 0.48 -6.89 5.02
N VAL A 342 -0.44 -5.94 5.24
CA VAL A 342 -0.38 -4.57 4.73
C VAL A 342 -0.21 -3.61 5.90
N GLU A 343 0.70 -2.64 5.77
CA GLU A 343 0.93 -1.59 6.76
C GLU A 343 0.57 -0.21 6.21
N ASP A 344 -0.09 0.60 7.04
CA ASP A 344 -0.32 2.04 6.79
C ASP A 344 0.08 2.83 8.04
N VAL A 345 1.17 3.59 7.92
CA VAL A 345 1.68 4.43 9.01
C VAL A 345 1.10 5.83 8.87
N LEU A 346 0.13 6.16 9.74
CA LEU A 346 -0.49 7.48 9.75
C LEU A 346 0.57 8.56 10.07
N PRO A 347 0.84 9.50 9.15
CA PRO A 347 1.81 10.57 9.36
C PRO A 347 1.33 11.54 10.44
N THR A 348 2.26 12.38 10.90
CA THR A 348 1.91 13.53 11.76
C THR A 348 0.84 14.38 11.08
N GLY A 349 -0.24 14.66 11.81
CA GLY A 349 -1.40 15.41 11.30
C GLY A 349 -2.59 14.54 10.94
N LEU A 350 -2.48 13.21 11.03
CA LEU A 350 -3.60 12.28 11.07
C LEU A 350 -3.66 11.57 12.42
N THR A 351 -4.85 11.21 12.86
CA THR A 351 -5.06 10.41 14.08
C THR A 351 -6.18 9.42 13.84
N PHE A 352 -5.90 8.12 14.01
CA PHE A 352 -6.89 7.06 13.80
C PHE A 352 -8.15 7.29 14.63
N VAL A 353 -9.31 6.94 14.06
CA VAL A 353 -10.62 7.02 14.72
C VAL A 353 -11.24 5.62 14.84
N ALA A 354 -11.49 4.94 13.73
CA ALA A 354 -12.11 3.60 13.73
C ALA A 354 -11.97 2.90 12.38
N PHE A 355 -11.97 1.56 12.41
CA PHE A 355 -12.24 0.73 11.22
C PHE A 355 -13.73 0.80 10.87
N THR A 356 -14.06 1.03 9.60
CA THR A 356 -15.43 1.09 9.08
C THR A 356 -15.78 -0.14 8.23
N ASN A 357 -14.77 -0.82 7.69
CA ASN A 357 -14.91 -2.12 7.04
C ASN A 357 -13.66 -2.98 7.24
N ILE A 358 -13.85 -4.25 7.59
CA ILE A 358 -12.81 -5.30 7.58
C ILE A 358 -13.41 -6.48 6.80
N PRO A 359 -12.79 -6.92 5.70
CA PRO A 359 -13.33 -7.98 4.86
C PRO A 359 -13.24 -9.34 5.56
N SER A 360 -14.13 -10.27 5.18
CA SER A 360 -14.11 -11.63 5.75
C SER A 360 -12.84 -12.37 5.33
N GLY A 361 -12.23 -13.14 6.25
CA GLY A 361 -10.93 -13.77 6.00
C GLY A 361 -9.76 -12.80 6.16
N SER A 362 -9.92 -11.76 6.97
CA SER A 362 -8.86 -10.83 7.34
C SER A 362 -9.07 -10.29 8.75
N THR A 363 -8.03 -9.67 9.32
CA THR A 363 -8.08 -8.92 10.58
C THR A 363 -7.33 -7.60 10.44
N ALA A 364 -7.75 -6.58 11.17
CA ALA A 364 -7.05 -5.29 11.19
C ALA A 364 -6.88 -4.79 12.62
N SER A 365 -5.76 -4.13 12.87
CA SER A 365 -5.43 -3.53 14.17
C SER A 365 -4.77 -2.17 14.00
N GLU A 366 -4.91 -1.31 15.01
CA GLU A 366 -4.17 -0.06 15.09
C GLU A 366 -3.34 -0.06 16.36
N ASN A 367 -2.07 0.36 16.23
CA ASN A 367 -1.16 0.52 17.35
C ASN A 367 -0.26 1.74 17.13
N ASN A 368 -0.52 2.80 17.89
CA ASN A 368 0.31 4.00 17.95
C ASN A 368 0.48 4.70 16.58
N GLY A 369 -0.61 4.80 15.82
CA GLY A 369 -0.66 5.43 14.50
C GLY A 369 -0.31 4.50 13.33
N THR A 370 0.11 3.27 13.61
CA THR A 370 0.31 2.24 12.58
C THR A 370 -0.93 1.36 12.48
N ILE A 371 -1.47 1.24 11.28
CA ILE A 371 -2.55 0.32 10.94
C ILE A 371 -1.91 -0.90 10.28
N THR A 372 -2.24 -2.09 10.79
CA THR A 372 -1.79 -3.37 10.26
C THR A 372 -3.01 -4.18 9.83
N TRP A 373 -3.02 -4.64 8.59
CA TRP A 373 -4.09 -5.43 7.99
C TRP A 373 -3.56 -6.77 7.51
N SER A 374 -3.95 -7.85 8.20
CA SER A 374 -3.56 -9.21 7.87
C SER A 374 -4.69 -9.90 7.10
N VAL A 375 -4.40 -10.46 5.94
CA VAL A 375 -5.34 -11.06 5.00
C VAL A 375 -4.98 -12.53 4.80
N ASP A 376 -5.90 -13.44 5.11
CA ASP A 376 -5.62 -14.88 5.07
C ASP A 376 -5.36 -15.35 3.63
N GLU A 377 -6.17 -14.90 2.67
CA GLU A 377 -6.11 -15.32 1.26
C GLU A 377 -6.70 -14.27 0.31
N VAL A 378 -5.99 -13.91 -0.76
CA VAL A 378 -6.49 -13.16 -1.91
C VAL A 378 -6.48 -14.06 -3.14
N LEU A 379 -7.65 -14.57 -3.52
CA LEU A 379 -7.80 -15.44 -4.69
C LEU A 379 -7.33 -14.76 -5.97
N LEU A 380 -6.76 -15.53 -6.90
CA LEU A 380 -6.28 -15.03 -8.19
C LEU A 380 -7.38 -14.26 -8.94
N GLY A 381 -7.06 -13.04 -9.38
CA GLY A 381 -7.97 -12.13 -10.06
C GLY A 381 -9.06 -11.54 -9.17
N GLN A 382 -8.96 -11.66 -7.85
CA GLN A 382 -9.86 -11.04 -6.88
C GLN A 382 -9.16 -9.91 -6.10
N SER A 383 -9.95 -9.15 -5.36
CA SER A 383 -9.46 -8.11 -4.46
C SER A 383 -10.20 -8.13 -3.13
N GLN A 384 -9.54 -7.61 -2.10
CA GLN A 384 -10.10 -7.32 -0.79
C GLN A 384 -9.98 -5.83 -0.48
N GLU A 385 -10.86 -5.32 0.37
CA GLU A 385 -10.95 -3.89 0.68
C GLU A 385 -11.02 -3.67 2.20
N LEU A 386 -10.09 -2.88 2.74
CA LEU A 386 -10.14 -2.38 4.12
C LEU A 386 -10.57 -0.91 4.11
N ARG A 387 -11.44 -0.51 5.04
CA ARG A 387 -11.76 0.91 5.27
C ARG A 387 -11.58 1.32 6.72
N PHE A 388 -11.02 2.50 6.91
CA PHE A 388 -10.86 3.11 8.22
C PHE A 388 -10.96 4.62 8.15
N THR A 389 -11.19 5.25 9.29
CA THR A 389 -11.31 6.70 9.42
C THR A 389 -10.17 7.26 10.25
N ALA A 390 -9.65 8.43 9.84
CA ALA A 390 -8.70 9.21 10.62
C ALA A 390 -9.08 10.70 10.63
N ARG A 391 -8.78 11.37 11.74
CA ARG A 391 -9.00 12.81 11.93
C ARG A 391 -7.80 13.62 11.45
N ALA A 392 -8.03 14.64 10.63
CA ALA A 392 -7.03 15.58 10.17
C ALA A 392 -6.67 16.61 11.25
N THR A 393 -5.69 16.31 12.11
CA THR A 393 -5.27 17.18 13.22
C THR A 393 -4.27 18.26 12.79
N GLY A 394 -3.51 18.02 11.71
CA GLY A 394 -2.55 18.95 11.12
C GLY A 394 -3.14 19.80 9.99
N VAL A 395 -2.47 20.89 9.62
CA VAL A 395 -2.83 21.74 8.46
C VAL A 395 -1.76 21.67 7.39
N GLY A 396 -2.13 21.92 6.13
CA GLY A 396 -1.23 21.85 4.98
C GLY A 396 -1.29 20.51 4.25
N THR A 397 -0.23 20.20 3.50
CA THR A 397 -0.14 18.95 2.74
C THR A 397 0.24 17.78 3.64
N ILE A 398 -0.56 16.72 3.63
CA ILE A 398 -0.30 15.47 4.34
C ILE A 398 -0.33 14.34 3.32
N ILE A 399 0.72 13.50 3.30
CA ILE A 399 0.81 12.33 2.42
C ILE A 399 0.71 11.10 3.31
N ASN A 400 -0.33 10.29 3.11
CA ASN A 400 -0.49 9.01 3.81
C ASN A 400 -0.17 7.87 2.84
N SER A 401 0.68 6.93 3.24
CA SER A 401 1.13 5.81 2.41
C SER A 401 0.80 4.49 3.07
N ALA A 402 0.46 3.49 2.26
CA ALA A 402 0.35 2.10 2.68
C ALA A 402 1.19 1.20 1.75
N GLU A 403 1.62 0.06 2.24
CA GLU A 403 2.50 -0.89 1.55
C GLU A 403 2.20 -2.33 2.01
N VAL A 404 2.33 -3.31 1.11
CA VAL A 404 2.41 -4.73 1.49
C VAL A 404 3.75 -4.96 2.18
N ILE A 405 3.74 -5.41 3.44
CA ILE A 405 4.97 -5.60 4.22
C ILE A 405 5.38 -7.08 4.39
N ASP A 406 4.46 -8.01 4.15
CA ASP A 406 4.75 -9.44 4.19
C ASP A 406 3.70 -10.23 3.39
N LEU A 407 4.07 -11.41 2.92
CA LEU A 407 3.19 -12.42 2.32
C LEU A 407 3.91 -13.76 2.27
N ARG A 408 3.16 -14.87 2.09
CA ARG A 408 3.78 -16.21 2.00
C ARG A 408 4.44 -16.49 0.65
N GLU A 409 3.75 -16.19 -0.44
CA GLU A 409 4.24 -16.44 -1.80
C GLU A 409 5.24 -15.36 -2.28
N PHE A 410 5.90 -15.57 -3.42
CA PHE A 410 6.76 -14.54 -4.00
C PHE A 410 5.96 -13.66 -4.97
N ASP A 411 6.06 -12.35 -4.82
CA ASP A 411 5.53 -11.37 -5.77
C ASP A 411 6.56 -11.10 -6.89
N LEU A 412 6.17 -11.21 -8.15
CA LEU A 412 7.10 -11.27 -9.28
C LEU A 412 7.82 -9.93 -9.56
N ASP A 413 7.14 -8.81 -9.38
CA ASP A 413 7.64 -7.49 -9.74
C ASP A 413 7.67 -6.46 -8.61
N SER A 414 7.15 -6.84 -7.44
CA SER A 414 7.20 -6.07 -6.20
C SER A 414 8.06 -6.74 -5.12
N THR A 415 8.61 -5.96 -4.18
CA THR A 415 9.34 -6.51 -3.02
C THR A 415 8.76 -5.90 -1.74
N PRO A 416 8.04 -6.69 -0.92
CA PRO A 416 7.41 -6.19 0.28
C PRO A 416 8.38 -5.47 1.22
N ASN A 417 7.86 -4.48 1.96
CA ASN A 417 8.58 -3.75 3.02
C ASN A 417 9.89 -3.07 2.56
N ASN A 418 9.98 -2.66 1.31
CA ASN A 418 11.15 -1.98 0.75
C ASN A 418 10.98 -0.45 0.63
N ASN A 419 9.77 0.08 0.89
CA ASN A 419 9.40 1.49 0.76
C ASN A 419 9.76 2.08 -0.62
N ARG A 420 9.38 1.41 -1.71
CA ARG A 420 9.64 1.85 -3.08
C ARG A 420 8.35 2.27 -3.81
N PRO A 421 8.01 3.58 -3.87
CA PRO A 421 6.76 4.08 -4.47
C PRO A 421 6.59 3.91 -6.00
N SER A 422 7.53 3.22 -6.66
CA SER A 422 7.44 2.91 -8.09
C SER A 422 6.91 1.50 -8.35
N GLU A 423 6.88 0.66 -7.31
CA GLU A 423 6.24 -0.66 -7.31
C GLU A 423 4.75 -0.47 -7.01
N ASP A 424 3.93 -1.47 -7.33
CA ASP A 424 2.47 -1.39 -7.24
C ASP A 424 1.89 -2.04 -5.98
N ASP A 425 2.72 -2.65 -5.15
CA ASP A 425 2.40 -3.06 -3.77
C ASP A 425 2.38 -1.89 -2.77
N GLN A 426 2.72 -0.68 -3.23
CA GLN A 426 2.72 0.56 -2.45
C GLN A 426 1.91 1.67 -3.12
N ASP A 427 1.05 2.34 -2.35
CA ASP A 427 0.35 3.54 -2.83
C ASP A 427 0.19 4.61 -1.75
N SER A 428 0.02 5.86 -2.20
CA SER A 428 -0.10 7.02 -1.34
C SER A 428 -1.20 7.98 -1.78
N VAL A 429 -1.87 8.58 -0.81
CA VAL A 429 -2.86 9.64 -1.05
C VAL A 429 -2.41 10.94 -0.42
N THR A 430 -2.56 12.04 -1.16
CA THR A 430 -2.21 13.38 -0.70
C THR A 430 -3.45 14.17 -0.31
N LEU A 431 -3.52 14.61 0.95
CA LEU A 431 -4.52 15.53 1.45
C LEU A 431 -3.97 16.95 1.48
N THR A 432 -4.83 17.94 1.21
CA THR A 432 -4.54 19.36 1.44
C THR A 432 -5.48 19.90 2.51
N VAL A 433 -5.04 19.86 3.77
CA VAL A 433 -5.87 20.24 4.92
C VAL A 433 -5.84 21.75 5.13
N THR A 434 -7.01 22.38 5.15
CA THR A 434 -7.15 23.81 5.46
C THR A 434 -7.57 24.01 6.91
N THR A 435 -7.21 25.14 7.53
CA THR A 435 -7.88 25.53 8.78
C THR A 435 -9.37 25.69 8.50
N ALA A 436 -10.22 25.16 9.38
CA ALA A 436 -11.64 25.45 9.32
C ALA A 436 -11.84 26.98 9.32
N THR A 437 -12.27 27.54 8.19
CA THR A 437 -12.83 28.89 8.17
C THR A 437 -14.27 28.72 8.57
N GLY A 438 -14.57 28.81 9.87
CA GLY A 438 -15.97 28.86 10.29
C GLY A 438 -16.67 29.99 9.56
N THR A 439 -17.88 29.74 9.08
CA THR A 439 -18.67 30.70 8.30
C THR A 439 -20.02 31.00 8.94
N ASN A 440 -20.30 30.42 10.11
CA ASN A 440 -21.59 30.57 10.78
C ASN A 440 -21.43 31.48 12.00
N PRO A 441 -21.77 32.78 11.90
CA PRO A 441 -21.85 33.63 13.07
C PRO A 441 -23.04 33.24 13.95
N GLU A 442 -22.86 33.31 15.25
CA GLU A 442 -23.92 33.10 16.25
C GLU A 442 -23.78 34.22 17.29
N VAL A 443 -24.69 35.19 17.28
CA VAL A 443 -24.62 36.36 18.17
C VAL A 443 -25.68 36.23 19.26
N ILE A 444 -25.25 36.16 20.50
CA ILE A 444 -26.13 36.21 21.68
C ILE A 444 -26.16 37.63 22.25
N LEU A 445 -27.30 38.03 22.83
CA LEU A 445 -27.54 39.37 23.38
C LEU A 445 -27.95 39.29 24.86
N VAL A 446 -27.47 40.24 25.68
CA VAL A 446 -27.88 40.36 27.09
C VAL A 446 -28.19 41.83 27.41
N LYS A 447 -29.43 42.15 27.82
CA LYS A 447 -29.82 43.52 28.20
C LYS A 447 -29.86 43.72 29.72
N ARG A 448 -29.25 44.81 30.21
CA ARG A 448 -29.15 45.14 31.65
C ARG A 448 -29.47 46.61 31.90
N ILE A 449 -30.02 46.88 33.09
CA ILE A 449 -30.05 48.21 33.69
C ILE A 449 -28.73 48.38 34.42
N THR A 450 -27.84 49.26 33.95
CA THR A 450 -26.48 49.45 34.50
C THR A 450 -26.37 50.59 35.50
N ALA A 451 -27.24 51.59 35.42
CA ALA A 451 -27.34 52.65 36.41
C ALA A 451 -28.74 53.26 36.46
N ILE A 452 -29.08 53.82 37.62
CA ILE A 452 -30.27 54.66 37.82
C ILE A 452 -29.81 55.99 38.44
N ASN A 453 -30.17 57.11 37.82
CA ASN A 453 -29.75 58.46 38.20
C ASN A 453 -28.22 58.58 38.36
N GLY A 454 -27.47 57.92 37.47
CA GLY A 454 -26.00 57.86 37.51
C GLY A 454 -25.40 56.98 38.60
N THR A 455 -26.23 56.30 39.42
CA THR A 455 -25.77 55.33 40.42
C THR A 455 -25.76 53.93 39.81
N PRO A 456 -24.61 53.23 39.75
CA PRO A 456 -24.54 51.88 39.22
C PRO A 456 -25.45 50.91 39.97
N THR A 457 -26.13 50.03 39.23
CA THR A 457 -26.87 48.90 39.80
C THR A 457 -25.92 47.73 40.05
N VAL A 458 -26.17 46.94 41.09
CA VAL A 458 -25.25 45.88 41.53
C VAL A 458 -25.24 44.70 40.55
N THR A 459 -24.06 44.14 40.32
CA THR A 459 -23.77 42.92 39.54
C THR A 459 -24.65 41.75 39.97
N VAL A 460 -25.40 41.18 39.02
CA VAL A 460 -26.01 39.85 39.20
C VAL A 460 -25.04 38.83 38.62
N ASP A 461 -24.65 37.86 39.44
CA ASP A 461 -23.87 36.69 39.03
C ASP A 461 -24.56 36.01 37.83
N PRO A 462 -23.87 35.84 36.67
CA PRO A 462 -24.43 35.19 35.48
C PRO A 462 -25.05 33.81 35.78
N ASN A 463 -24.60 33.13 36.84
CA ASN A 463 -25.06 31.78 37.22
C ASN A 463 -26.34 31.70 38.07
N THR A 464 -27.04 32.82 38.34
CA THR A 464 -28.19 32.80 39.29
C THR A 464 -29.57 33.04 38.68
N THR A 465 -29.64 33.38 37.39
CA THR A 465 -30.90 33.47 36.63
C THR A 465 -30.83 32.54 35.40
N PRO A 466 -31.82 31.65 35.18
CA PRO A 466 -31.71 30.52 34.26
C PRO A 466 -32.03 30.88 32.79
N GLU A 467 -31.50 31.99 32.29
CA GLU A 467 -31.54 32.31 30.86
C GLU A 467 -30.26 31.71 30.23
N LEU A 468 -30.39 30.99 29.11
CA LEU A 468 -29.27 30.25 28.49
C LEU A 468 -28.14 31.18 28.03
N GLU A 469 -28.46 32.42 27.69
CA GLU A 469 -27.56 33.43 27.09
C GLU A 469 -26.59 34.06 28.10
N ASP A 470 -26.97 34.11 29.39
CA ASP A 470 -26.16 34.71 30.47
C ASP A 470 -25.00 33.81 30.94
N ASN A 471 -25.03 32.52 30.61
CA ASN A 471 -24.13 31.49 31.14
C ASN A 471 -23.08 31.00 30.13
N ASP A 472 -22.96 31.67 28.98
CA ASP A 472 -21.97 31.28 27.98
C ASP A 472 -20.53 31.44 28.53
N ALA A 473 -19.70 30.43 28.29
CA ALA A 473 -18.34 30.38 28.82
C ALA A 473 -17.39 31.36 28.12
N GLU A 474 -17.77 31.88 26.94
CA GLU A 474 -16.97 32.81 26.14
C GLU A 474 -17.13 34.27 26.56
N TRP A 475 -18.09 34.60 27.44
CA TRP A 475 -18.18 35.95 28.00
C TRP A 475 -16.87 36.34 28.73
N PRO A 476 -16.30 37.53 28.47
CA PRO A 476 -15.13 37.96 29.22
C PRO A 476 -15.44 38.11 30.71
N SER A 477 -14.46 37.78 31.54
CA SER A 477 -14.64 37.79 33.01
C SER A 477 -15.05 39.18 33.51
N ASN A 478 -16.15 39.25 34.26
CA ASN A 478 -16.75 40.48 34.81
C ASN A 478 -17.24 41.49 33.75
N PHE A 479 -17.53 41.04 32.52
CA PHE A 479 -17.98 41.93 31.44
C PHE A 479 -19.46 42.30 31.55
N LEU A 480 -20.31 41.34 31.91
CA LEU A 480 -21.75 41.59 32.10
C LEU A 480 -22.00 42.33 33.41
N GLU A 481 -22.25 43.64 33.32
CA GLU A 481 -22.60 44.49 34.45
C GLU A 481 -24.08 44.89 34.44
N GLY A 482 -24.64 45.11 35.63
CA GLY A 482 -25.98 45.65 35.82
C GLY A 482 -27.04 44.61 36.21
N ALA A 483 -28.21 45.11 36.56
CA ALA A 483 -29.35 44.33 37.01
C ALA A 483 -30.25 43.92 35.83
N VAL A 484 -30.80 42.70 35.87
CA VAL A 484 -31.87 42.25 34.94
C VAL A 484 -33.19 43.00 35.15
N SER A 485 -33.40 43.50 36.37
CA SER A 485 -34.59 44.25 36.76
C SER A 485 -34.25 45.16 37.93
N ALA A 486 -34.81 46.37 37.94
CA ALA A 486 -34.67 47.32 39.03
C ALA A 486 -35.93 48.18 39.14
N PRO A 487 -36.36 48.54 40.36
CA PRO A 487 -37.46 49.47 40.54
C PRO A 487 -37.04 50.87 40.10
N VAL A 488 -37.89 51.53 39.33
CA VAL A 488 -37.72 52.91 38.84
C VAL A 488 -38.92 53.76 39.22
N MET A 489 -38.71 55.06 39.35
CA MET A 489 -39.74 56.07 39.61
C MET A 489 -39.87 57.02 38.42
N PRO A 490 -41.02 57.69 38.25
CA PRO A 490 -41.14 58.78 37.28
C PRO A 490 -40.02 59.81 37.46
N SER A 491 -39.47 60.28 36.35
CA SER A 491 -38.28 61.14 36.22
C SER A 491 -36.92 60.48 36.49
N ASP A 492 -36.83 59.20 36.84
CA ASP A 492 -35.54 58.51 36.93
C ASP A 492 -34.88 58.42 35.55
N ILE A 493 -33.56 58.61 35.52
CA ILE A 493 -32.72 58.37 34.33
C ILE A 493 -32.13 56.96 34.44
N VAL A 494 -32.37 56.13 33.44
CA VAL A 494 -31.94 54.73 33.41
C VAL A 494 -30.89 54.55 32.31
N ASP A 495 -29.73 53.98 32.67
CA ASP A 495 -28.67 53.60 31.72
C ASP A 495 -28.89 52.13 31.30
N TYR A 496 -29.44 51.91 30.12
CA TYR A 496 -29.56 50.57 29.52
C TYR A 496 -28.28 50.19 28.79
N THR A 497 -27.82 48.95 29.00
CA THR A 497 -26.73 48.33 28.23
C THR A 497 -27.20 47.04 27.60
N ILE A 498 -26.98 46.87 26.30
CA ILE A 498 -27.14 45.62 25.57
C ILE A 498 -25.74 45.11 25.28
N TYR A 499 -25.35 43.99 25.89
CA TYR A 499 -24.13 43.27 25.57
C TYR A 499 -24.39 42.32 24.40
N PHE A 500 -23.36 42.08 23.59
CA PHE A 500 -23.39 41.07 22.54
C PHE A 500 -22.10 40.26 22.54
N LEU A 501 -22.18 38.99 22.13
CA LEU A 501 -21.06 38.07 21.98
C LEU A 501 -21.28 37.20 20.75
N ASN A 502 -20.27 37.08 19.89
CA ASN A 502 -20.30 36.12 18.78
C ASN A 502 -19.71 34.78 19.23
N THR A 503 -20.56 33.81 19.58
CA THR A 503 -20.22 32.43 19.95
C THR A 503 -20.06 31.50 18.74
N GLY A 504 -20.32 32.00 17.54
CA GLY A 504 -20.26 31.22 16.31
C GLY A 504 -18.83 31.05 15.80
N ASP A 505 -18.66 30.19 14.80
CA ASP A 505 -17.35 29.93 14.19
C ASP A 505 -17.02 30.89 13.04
N GLY A 506 -18.00 31.67 12.56
CA GLY A 506 -17.85 32.70 11.54
C GLY A 506 -17.91 34.13 12.08
N ALA A 507 -17.36 35.08 11.34
CA ALA A 507 -17.50 36.50 11.69
C ALA A 507 -18.94 36.99 11.43
N ALA A 508 -19.51 37.75 12.37
CA ALA A 508 -20.79 38.40 12.15
C ALA A 508 -20.59 39.64 11.28
N GLU A 509 -21.21 39.62 10.10
CA GLU A 509 -21.18 40.69 9.10
C GLU A 509 -22.58 41.30 8.99
N ASN A 510 -22.67 42.62 8.86
CA ASN A 510 -23.94 43.38 8.79
C ASN A 510 -24.89 43.16 9.99
N LEU A 511 -24.32 43.07 11.20
CA LEU A 511 -25.04 43.03 12.47
C LEU A 511 -25.63 44.41 12.82
N THR A 512 -26.95 44.45 12.98
CA THR A 512 -27.72 45.59 13.50
C THR A 512 -28.45 45.18 14.79
N ILE A 513 -28.37 46.02 15.81
CA ILE A 513 -29.08 45.83 17.09
C ILE A 513 -30.18 46.89 17.21
N CYS A 514 -31.40 46.44 17.48
CA CYS A 514 -32.57 47.29 17.66
C CYS A 514 -33.15 47.13 19.07
N ASP A 515 -33.47 48.24 19.73
CA ASP A 515 -34.15 48.28 21.02
C ASP A 515 -35.40 49.16 20.93
N ILE A 516 -36.57 48.53 21.07
CA ILE A 516 -37.86 49.21 21.05
C ILE A 516 -38.13 49.74 22.46
N LEU A 517 -38.26 51.06 22.60
CA LEU A 517 -38.61 51.68 23.86
C LEU A 517 -40.12 51.60 24.11
N GLN A 518 -40.50 51.51 25.37
CA GLN A 518 -41.92 51.55 25.77
C GLN A 518 -42.42 53.01 25.85
N SER A 519 -43.74 53.20 25.79
CA SER A 519 -44.40 54.52 25.82
C SER A 519 -43.98 55.42 26.98
N GLU A 520 -43.63 54.80 28.10
CA GLU A 520 -43.27 55.43 29.36
C GLU A 520 -41.78 55.79 29.44
N LEU A 521 -41.02 55.60 28.36
CA LEU A 521 -39.58 55.86 28.29
C LEU A 521 -39.27 56.91 27.21
N THR A 522 -38.74 58.05 27.65
CA THR A 522 -38.20 59.08 26.75
C THR A 522 -36.69 58.91 26.60
N PHE A 523 -36.20 58.69 25.37
CA PHE A 523 -34.77 58.66 25.05
C PHE A 523 -34.07 60.01 25.35
N ILE A 524 -32.82 59.95 25.80
CA ILE A 524 -32.02 61.14 26.13
C ILE A 524 -30.92 61.32 25.06
N PRO A 525 -31.11 62.22 24.06
CA PRO A 525 -30.22 62.32 22.91
C PRO A 525 -28.85 62.94 23.21
N ASP A 526 -28.70 63.65 24.33
CA ASP A 526 -27.46 64.34 24.73
C ASP A 526 -26.68 63.61 25.84
N ALA A 527 -27.03 62.34 26.11
CA ALA A 527 -26.52 61.54 27.22
C ALA A 527 -24.98 61.48 27.30
N TYR A 528 -24.30 61.61 26.17
CA TYR A 528 -22.86 61.47 26.03
C TYR A 528 -22.16 62.72 25.46
N ASN A 529 -22.80 63.91 25.50
CA ASN A 529 -22.20 65.17 25.04
C ASN A 529 -20.91 65.59 25.78
N ALA A 530 -20.61 64.96 26.92
CA ALA A 530 -19.34 65.14 27.62
C ALA A 530 -18.15 64.47 26.90
N PHE A 531 -18.42 63.60 25.93
CA PHE A 531 -17.44 62.87 25.14
C PHE A 531 -17.35 63.45 23.73
N SER A 532 -16.24 63.17 23.04
CA SER A 532 -16.08 63.56 21.63
C SER A 532 -16.73 62.52 20.73
N ALA A 533 -17.43 62.98 19.70
CA ALA A 533 -17.90 62.10 18.63
C ALA A 533 -16.71 61.38 17.99
N ASP A 534 -16.90 60.11 17.64
CA ASP A 534 -15.90 59.35 16.87
C ASP A 534 -15.96 59.78 15.38
N ALA A 535 -14.92 59.46 14.61
CA ALA A 535 -14.74 59.82 13.21
C ALA A 535 -15.57 58.98 12.22
N ASP A 536 -16.55 58.19 12.70
CA ASP A 536 -17.58 57.61 11.82
C ASP A 536 -18.21 58.78 11.05
N ALA A 537 -18.05 58.73 9.73
CA ALA A 537 -17.98 59.92 8.88
C ALA A 537 -19.34 60.60 8.70
N GLY A 538 -19.81 61.38 9.67
CA GLY A 538 -21.12 62.03 9.53
C GLY A 538 -21.53 63.08 10.54
N VAL A 539 -20.95 63.06 11.74
CA VAL A 539 -21.50 63.85 12.84
C VAL A 539 -21.15 65.34 12.69
N GLY A 540 -22.17 66.16 12.45
CA GLY A 540 -22.03 67.62 12.42
C GLY A 540 -21.49 68.17 13.75
N SER A 541 -20.71 69.25 13.71
CA SER A 541 -20.21 69.88 14.94
C SER A 541 -21.38 70.37 15.80
N GLY A 542 -21.46 69.91 17.05
CA GLY A 542 -22.52 70.30 18.00
C GLY A 542 -23.79 69.45 17.94
N THR A 543 -23.76 68.30 17.25
CA THR A 543 -24.81 67.28 17.33
C THR A 543 -24.78 66.59 18.71
N ASP A 544 -25.97 66.29 19.25
CA ASP A 544 -26.12 65.55 20.49
C ASP A 544 -25.75 64.06 20.31
N LEU A 545 -24.98 63.52 21.26
CA LEU A 545 -24.51 62.14 21.30
C LEU A 545 -25.32 61.34 22.32
N GLY A 546 -26.14 60.41 21.82
CA GLY A 546 -27.12 59.68 22.64
C GLY A 546 -26.76 58.23 22.89
N ILE A 547 -25.85 57.67 22.09
CA ILE A 547 -25.54 56.23 22.07
C ILE A 547 -24.03 56.03 22.23
N ARG A 548 -23.65 55.05 23.05
CA ARG A 548 -22.28 54.54 23.13
C ARG A 548 -22.24 53.13 22.56
N LEU A 549 -21.29 52.84 21.68
CA LEU A 549 -21.02 51.50 21.16
C LEU A 549 -19.57 51.11 21.50
N ASP A 550 -19.38 49.96 22.12
CA ASP A 550 -18.10 49.27 22.21
C ASP A 550 -18.16 48.05 21.29
N ASP A 551 -17.41 48.06 20.19
CA ASP A 551 -17.45 46.99 19.18
C ASP A 551 -16.39 45.88 19.41
N GLY A 552 -15.82 45.83 20.62
CA GLY A 552 -14.77 44.87 20.97
C GLY A 552 -13.36 45.33 20.55
N ALA A 553 -13.25 46.42 19.78
CA ALA A 553 -11.99 47.06 19.43
C ALA A 553 -11.92 48.51 19.93
N THR A 554 -13.00 49.28 19.76
CA THR A 554 -13.05 50.71 20.06
C THR A 554 -14.37 51.12 20.71
N THR A 555 -14.30 52.07 21.64
CA THR A 555 -15.50 52.76 22.15
C THR A 555 -15.80 53.97 21.26
N LYS A 556 -17.01 54.01 20.71
CA LYS A 556 -17.55 55.08 19.88
C LYS A 556 -18.73 55.76 20.57
N TYR A 557 -18.88 57.06 20.36
CA TYR A 557 -20.03 57.86 20.80
C TYR A 557 -20.75 58.38 19.58
N LEU A 558 -21.99 57.94 19.41
CA LEU A 558 -22.81 58.10 18.23
C LEU A 558 -23.97 59.05 18.52
N SER A 559 -24.40 59.73 17.47
CA SER A 559 -25.60 60.54 17.45
C SER A 559 -26.85 59.65 17.53
N ALA A 560 -28.00 60.31 17.67
CA ALA A 560 -29.31 59.67 17.59
C ALA A 560 -30.14 60.23 16.44
N LEU A 561 -29.51 60.93 15.49
CA LEU A 561 -30.21 61.51 14.34
C LEU A 561 -30.60 60.40 13.37
N SER A 562 -31.85 60.41 12.92
CA SER A 562 -32.36 59.43 11.96
C SER A 562 -31.79 59.58 10.54
N LEU A 563 -31.06 60.66 10.26
CA LEU A 563 -30.55 61.01 8.94
C LEU A 563 -29.14 61.63 9.01
N ASP A 564 -28.21 60.93 9.66
CA ASP A 564 -26.78 61.16 9.45
C ASP A 564 -26.09 59.88 8.96
N SER A 565 -24.76 59.92 8.87
CA SER A 565 -23.93 58.82 8.36
C SER A 565 -23.10 58.15 9.45
N ASP A 566 -23.48 58.31 10.73
CA ASP A 566 -22.92 57.46 11.78
C ASP A 566 -23.74 56.17 11.98
N ARG A 567 -23.30 55.31 12.90
CA ARG A 567 -23.86 53.96 13.11
C ARG A 567 -25.12 53.95 14.00
N GLY A 568 -25.51 55.08 14.59
CA GLY A 568 -26.54 55.18 15.61
C GLY A 568 -27.71 56.04 15.16
N ARG A 569 -28.94 55.54 15.33
CA ARG A 569 -30.15 56.31 15.01
C ARG A 569 -31.25 56.08 16.03
N PHE A 570 -32.04 57.12 16.27
CA PHE A 570 -33.29 57.03 17.02
C PHE A 570 -34.48 57.33 16.10
N ILE A 571 -35.45 56.42 16.08
CA ILE A 571 -36.58 56.45 15.15
C ILE A 571 -37.85 56.76 15.92
N GLU A 572 -38.40 57.96 15.71
CA GLU A 572 -39.68 58.39 16.30
C GLU A 572 -40.91 57.75 15.59
N PRO A 573 -42.09 57.70 16.23
CA PRO A 573 -43.21 56.81 15.86
C PRO A 573 -43.96 57.19 14.55
N ALA A 574 -43.46 58.13 13.75
CA ALA A 574 -44.23 58.76 12.68
C ALA A 574 -43.94 58.25 11.26
N THR A 575 -43.04 57.28 11.08
CA THR A 575 -42.80 56.63 9.78
C THR A 575 -42.35 55.21 10.05
N ASN A 576 -42.99 54.21 9.40
CA ASN A 576 -42.69 52.77 9.38
C ASN A 576 -41.39 52.35 10.10
N LEU A 577 -41.49 51.37 11.03
CA LEU A 577 -40.33 50.69 11.61
C LEU A 577 -39.24 50.49 10.54
N ASP A 578 -37.99 50.72 10.92
CA ASP A 578 -36.86 50.35 10.08
C ASP A 578 -37.06 48.92 9.57
N PRO A 579 -37.02 48.65 8.25
CA PRO A 579 -37.20 47.29 7.74
C PRO A 579 -36.25 46.26 8.37
N GLU A 580 -35.08 46.70 8.83
CA GLU A 580 -34.09 45.86 9.52
C GLU A 580 -34.49 45.50 10.96
N CYS A 581 -35.44 46.24 11.54
CA CYS A 581 -35.96 46.06 12.90
C CYS A 581 -37.41 45.55 12.92
N ASP A 582 -37.95 45.03 11.81
CA ASP A 582 -39.31 44.48 11.72
C ASP A 582 -39.36 43.01 12.24
N PRO A 583 -40.00 42.75 13.39
CA PRO A 583 -39.99 41.44 14.05
C PRO A 583 -41.11 40.49 13.59
N THR A 584 -41.69 40.68 12.40
CA THR A 584 -42.84 39.87 11.92
C THR A 584 -42.54 38.39 11.62
N ASP A 585 -41.33 37.90 11.92
CA ASP A 585 -41.04 36.46 11.97
C ASP A 585 -41.21 35.90 13.42
N THR A 586 -42.46 35.67 13.81
CA THR A 586 -42.94 34.66 14.82
C THR A 586 -43.14 34.97 16.33
N SER A 587 -43.01 36.19 16.87
CA SER A 587 -43.25 36.42 18.33
C SER A 587 -44.57 37.16 18.66
N PRO A 588 -45.31 36.79 19.75
CA PRO A 588 -46.63 37.32 20.09
C PRO A 588 -46.61 38.66 20.86
N ILE A 589 -45.67 39.55 20.53
CA ILE A 589 -45.60 40.88 21.14
C ILE A 589 -46.59 41.81 20.41
N ASP A 590 -47.46 42.48 21.16
CA ASP A 590 -48.44 43.42 20.62
C ASP A 590 -47.75 44.75 20.25
N TYR A 591 -47.44 44.92 18.96
CA TYR A 591 -46.79 46.11 18.40
C TYR A 591 -47.76 47.27 18.09
N SER A 592 -49.02 47.19 18.53
CA SER A 592 -50.03 48.22 18.21
C SER A 592 -49.75 49.60 18.80
N ASN A 593 -48.72 49.72 19.66
CA ASN A 593 -48.26 50.97 20.28
C ASN A 593 -46.74 51.23 20.08
N ALA A 594 -46.09 50.71 19.04
CA ALA A 594 -44.63 50.84 18.92
C ALA A 594 -44.16 52.31 18.86
N GLU A 595 -43.66 52.79 19.99
CA GLU A 595 -43.01 54.08 20.18
C GLU A 595 -41.49 53.88 20.09
N ASN A 596 -40.78 54.76 19.39
CA ASN A 596 -39.36 55.05 19.62
C ASN A 596 -38.37 53.86 19.62
N THR A 597 -37.62 53.66 18.52
CA THR A 597 -36.58 52.61 18.44
C THR A 597 -35.17 53.20 18.47
N VAL A 598 -34.29 52.67 19.33
CA VAL A 598 -32.83 52.88 19.24
C VAL A 598 -32.26 51.81 18.32
N VAL A 599 -31.57 52.22 17.26
CA VAL A 599 -30.95 51.31 16.29
C VAL A 599 -29.46 51.58 16.20
N VAL A 600 -28.66 50.52 16.21
CA VAL A 600 -27.20 50.60 16.11
C VAL A 600 -26.69 49.55 15.13
N ASP A 601 -26.06 50.00 14.05
CA ASP A 601 -25.37 49.14 13.09
C ASP A 601 -23.98 48.82 13.69
N VAL A 602 -23.88 47.69 14.39
CA VAL A 602 -22.63 47.28 15.06
C VAL A 602 -21.53 47.06 14.04
N THR A 603 -21.87 46.47 12.89
CA THR A 603 -20.98 46.30 11.74
C THR A 603 -21.66 46.84 10.47
N GLY A 604 -20.89 47.37 9.51
CA GLY A 604 -21.36 47.41 8.12
C GLY A 604 -22.05 48.67 7.56
N SER A 605 -22.00 49.87 8.16
CA SER A 605 -22.63 51.05 7.52
C SER A 605 -21.80 51.80 6.46
N ASP A 606 -20.48 51.58 6.35
CA ASP A 606 -19.62 52.28 5.38
C ASP A 606 -18.44 51.44 4.84
N SER A 607 -18.40 51.27 3.51
CA SER A 607 -17.26 50.98 2.61
C SER A 607 -16.00 50.26 3.17
N GLY A 608 -16.16 49.26 4.04
CA GLY A 608 -15.06 48.42 4.54
C GLY A 608 -14.22 49.02 5.67
N GLN A 609 -14.71 50.03 6.40
CA GLN A 609 -14.01 50.60 7.57
C GLN A 609 -14.44 50.01 8.92
N ASN A 610 -15.66 49.50 9.03
CA ASN A 610 -16.17 48.92 10.28
C ASN A 610 -15.75 47.44 10.40
N PRO A 611 -15.14 47.02 11.53
CA PRO A 611 -14.72 45.63 11.71
C PRO A 611 -15.92 44.70 11.85
N ASN A 612 -15.85 43.53 11.22
CA ASN A 612 -16.76 42.42 11.53
C ASN A 612 -16.53 41.94 12.98
N ILE A 613 -17.56 41.38 13.61
CA ILE A 613 -17.40 40.80 14.95
C ILE A 613 -16.87 39.37 14.80
N ALA A 614 -15.57 39.17 15.05
CA ALA A 614 -14.94 37.85 14.98
C ALA A 614 -15.48 36.89 16.06
N PRO A 615 -15.37 35.57 15.87
CA PRO A 615 -15.65 34.58 16.92
C PRO A 615 -15.01 34.93 18.27
N GLY A 616 -15.75 34.77 19.36
CA GLY A 616 -15.35 35.10 20.73
C GLY A 616 -15.29 36.60 21.06
N THR A 617 -15.67 37.49 20.13
CA THR A 617 -15.64 38.93 20.37
C THR A 617 -16.90 39.38 21.09
N ALA A 618 -16.74 40.04 22.24
CA ALA A 618 -17.81 40.66 23.00
C ALA A 618 -17.79 42.19 22.89
N GLY A 619 -18.96 42.81 22.92
CA GLY A 619 -19.12 44.26 22.89
C GLY A 619 -20.41 44.71 23.58
N LEU A 620 -20.71 46.01 23.51
CA LEU A 620 -21.93 46.56 24.09
C LEU A 620 -22.46 47.80 23.37
N VAL A 621 -23.77 47.98 23.44
CA VAL A 621 -24.49 49.22 23.12
C VAL A 621 -25.05 49.79 24.42
N ARG A 622 -24.88 51.09 24.68
CA ARG A 622 -25.42 51.76 25.87
C ARG A 622 -26.10 53.07 25.52
N PHE A 623 -27.28 53.28 26.09
CA PHE A 623 -28.06 54.51 25.93
C PHE A 623 -28.81 54.86 27.22
N ARG A 624 -29.34 56.09 27.30
CA ARG A 624 -30.12 56.56 28.44
C ARG A 624 -31.55 56.87 28.06
N VAL A 625 -32.45 56.55 28.99
CA VAL A 625 -33.85 56.95 28.92
C VAL A 625 -34.26 57.62 30.22
N ARG A 626 -35.30 58.45 30.17
CA ARG A 626 -36.02 58.97 31.32
C ARG A 626 -37.36 58.26 31.42
N VAL A 627 -37.73 57.85 32.63
CA VAL A 627 -39.07 57.32 32.93
C VAL A 627 -40.04 58.50 33.01
N ASP A 628 -41.15 58.45 32.28
CA ASP A 628 -42.11 59.56 32.15
C ASP A 628 -43.14 59.69 33.29
#